data_AF-A0A914DVB2-F1
#
_entry.id   AF-A0A914DVB2-F1
#
_cell.length_a   1.000
_cell.length_b   1.000
_cell.length_c   1.000
_cell.angle_alpha   90.00
_cell.angle_beta   90.00
_cell.angle_gamma   90.00
#
_symmetry.space_group_name_H-M   'P 1'
#
loop_
_entity.id
_entity.type
_entity.pdbx_description
1 polymer ?
#
loop_
_entity_poly.entity_id
_entity_poly.type
_entity_poly.pdbx_seq_one_letter_code
_entity_poly.pdbx_strand_id
1 'polypeptide(L)'
;MGIENDAEANIKPNSNKATIYQPKQQLQTCLVIRDGVPQEINACGLVVGDIIKIQTGKRIPSDARVLQCTQLKLETSSITGEAEPIDYTSDPVPETINIFESKNVAFNGSLCVDGEGIGVVIRTGVETVIGQIATLTTGQPNKKSRLEMQIKMFVKFLIFMALTIGTIVFVIGGFVHKWENVPMLLATSYAVCAVGMVPEVIARRLASKHVYLKRLDIVEALGSANIIATDKTGTLTKNVMTVTDLWYHDEVITNLSLGEKTNVTRSIENYESPLSDLLLAMTICNKAQVINNNEETVISMQTLPKLDSKEHQTITT
;
A
#
# COMPACT_ATOMS: atom_id res chain seq x y z
N MET A 1 -38.07 4.15 26.74
CA MET A 1 -37.65 2.96 27.52
C MET A 1 -38.06 1.75 26.69
N GLY A 2 -37.14 1.18 25.91
CA GLY A 2 -37.44 0.07 25.00
C GLY A 2 -36.88 0.28 23.60
N ILE A 3 -35.58 0.02 23.44
CA ILE A 3 -34.81 -0.34 22.23
C ILE A 3 -33.55 -0.96 22.89
N GLU A 4 -33.06 -2.17 22.67
CA GLU A 4 -32.84 -2.97 21.46
C GLU A 4 -32.35 -4.33 21.97
N ASN A 5 -33.05 -5.43 21.68
CA ASN A 5 -32.53 -6.79 21.82
C ASN A 5 -32.53 -7.32 20.39
N ASP A 6 -31.36 -7.39 19.75
CA ASP A 6 -31.06 -8.24 18.59
C ASP A 6 -29.64 -7.94 18.09
N ALA A 7 -28.61 -8.49 18.76
CA ALA A 7 -27.25 -8.54 18.19
C ALA A 7 -26.33 -9.58 18.87
N GLU A 8 -26.83 -10.78 19.17
CA GLU A 8 -25.93 -11.93 19.38
C GLU A 8 -25.62 -12.60 18.02
N ALA A 9 -24.85 -11.90 17.19
CA ALA A 9 -24.28 -12.45 15.97
C ALA A 9 -22.99 -13.20 16.28
N ASN A 10 -23.16 -14.46 16.68
CA ASN A 10 -22.35 -15.64 16.34
C ASN A 10 -21.00 -15.36 15.62
N ILE A 11 -19.95 -15.01 16.36
CA ILE A 11 -18.57 -14.92 15.84
C ILE A 11 -18.01 -16.35 15.83
N LYS A 12 -18.29 -17.09 14.75
CA LYS A 12 -17.52 -18.31 14.44
C LYS A 12 -16.11 -17.91 14.02
N PRO A 13 -15.05 -18.64 14.43
CA PRO A 13 -13.71 -18.44 13.89
C PRO A 13 -13.73 -18.92 12.45
N ASN A 14 -13.92 -17.98 11.51
CA ASN A 14 -13.88 -18.29 10.10
C ASN A 14 -12.44 -18.69 9.76
N SER A 15 -12.25 -20.00 9.57
CA SER A 15 -11.02 -20.61 9.13
C SER A 15 -10.45 -19.89 7.92
N ASN A 16 -9.24 -19.33 8.05
CA ASN A 16 -8.19 -19.13 7.05
C ASN A 16 -8.57 -19.34 5.57
N LYS A 17 -9.55 -18.59 5.10
CA LYS A 17 -9.66 -18.20 3.70
C LYS A 17 -9.86 -16.71 3.76
N ALA A 18 -8.73 -15.99 3.79
CA ALA A 18 -8.71 -14.70 3.14
C ALA A 18 -9.27 -14.98 1.75
N THR A 19 -10.52 -14.62 1.50
CA THR A 19 -11.00 -14.39 0.15
C THR A 19 -10.03 -13.34 -0.35
N ILE A 20 -9.02 -13.81 -1.08
CA ILE A 20 -8.15 -12.93 -1.85
C ILE A 20 -9.17 -12.23 -2.73
N TYR A 21 -9.46 -10.98 -2.41
CA TYR A 21 -10.05 -10.06 -3.35
C TYR A 21 -9.00 -10.00 -4.45
N GLN A 22 -9.07 -10.95 -5.39
CA GLN A 22 -8.37 -10.83 -6.65
C GLN A 22 -9.09 -9.65 -7.27
N PRO A 23 -8.49 -8.43 -7.32
CA PRO A 23 -9.05 -7.43 -8.20
C PRO A 23 -9.18 -8.15 -9.53
N LYS A 24 -10.35 -8.07 -10.19
CA LYS A 24 -10.47 -8.50 -11.59
C LYS A 24 -9.22 -7.98 -12.26
N GLN A 25 -8.26 -8.86 -12.59
CA GLN A 25 -7.07 -8.47 -13.30
C GLN A 25 -7.63 -8.04 -14.64
N GLN A 26 -7.85 -6.74 -14.76
CA GLN A 26 -8.26 -6.11 -15.99
C GLN A 26 -7.14 -6.51 -16.95
N LEU A 27 -7.46 -7.39 -17.90
CA LEU A 27 -6.48 -7.93 -18.83
C LEU A 27 -5.86 -6.73 -19.53
N GLN A 28 -4.68 -6.35 -19.10
CA GLN A 28 -4.01 -5.16 -19.58
C GLN A 28 -3.60 -5.49 -21.01
N THR A 29 -4.16 -4.75 -21.97
CA THR A 29 -3.74 -4.85 -23.36
C THR A 29 -2.55 -3.94 -23.59
N CYS A 30 -1.70 -4.34 -24.54
CA CYS A 30 -0.53 -3.57 -24.96
C CYS A 30 -0.38 -3.62 -26.47
N LEU A 31 0.17 -2.56 -27.05
CA LEU A 31 0.51 -2.50 -28.47
C LEU A 31 1.92 -3.05 -28.67
N VAL A 32 2.01 -4.14 -29.40
CA VAL A 32 3.26 -4.77 -29.84
C VAL A 32 3.43 -4.57 -31.35
N ILE A 33 4.65 -4.45 -31.83
CA ILE A 33 4.97 -4.40 -33.26
C ILE A 33 5.59 -5.75 -33.63
N ARG A 34 4.82 -6.60 -34.30
CA ARG A 34 5.27 -7.90 -34.84
C ARG A 34 5.07 -7.89 -36.34
N ASP A 35 6.03 -8.43 -37.09
CA ASP A 35 6.03 -8.41 -38.56
C ASP A 35 5.88 -7.00 -39.18
N GLY A 36 6.35 -5.98 -38.46
CA GLY A 36 6.25 -4.57 -38.87
C GLY A 36 4.86 -3.94 -38.69
N VAL A 37 3.89 -4.67 -38.15
CA VAL A 37 2.51 -4.20 -37.97
C VAL A 37 2.19 -4.03 -36.48
N PRO A 38 1.60 -2.89 -36.05
CA PRO A 38 1.10 -2.72 -34.70
C PRO A 38 -0.10 -3.65 -34.44
N GLN A 39 -0.02 -4.43 -33.38
CA GLN A 39 -1.04 -5.38 -32.94
C GLN A 39 -1.34 -5.15 -31.45
N GLU A 40 -2.61 -5.07 -31.08
CA GLU A 40 -3.00 -5.05 -29.68
C GLU A 40 -3.11 -6.48 -29.17
N ILE A 41 -2.26 -6.85 -28.21
CA ILE A 41 -2.26 -8.16 -27.58
C ILE A 41 -2.50 -8.05 -26.09
N ASN A 42 -2.84 -9.17 -25.47
CA ASN A 42 -2.82 -9.27 -24.01
C ASN A 42 -1.37 -9.18 -23.51
N ALA A 43 -1.13 -8.40 -22.45
CA ALA A 43 0.19 -8.28 -21.82
C ALA A 43 0.79 -9.63 -21.39
N CYS A 44 -0.03 -10.64 -21.07
CA CYS A 44 0.43 -11.99 -20.76
C CYS A 44 1.07 -12.72 -21.97
N GLY A 45 0.83 -12.25 -23.20
CA GLY A 45 1.40 -12.80 -24.43
C GLY A 45 2.71 -12.13 -24.89
N LEU A 46 3.24 -11.18 -24.11
CA LEU A 46 4.53 -10.54 -24.37
C LEU A 46 5.68 -11.49 -24.06
N VAL A 47 6.70 -11.46 -24.91
CA VAL A 47 7.95 -12.21 -24.73
C VAL A 47 9.16 -11.28 -24.84
N VAL A 48 10.30 -11.72 -24.31
CA VAL A 48 11.57 -11.01 -24.46
C VAL A 48 11.92 -10.86 -25.94
N GLY A 49 12.32 -9.66 -26.34
CA GLY A 49 12.62 -9.30 -27.73
C GLY A 49 11.46 -8.68 -28.50
N ASP A 50 10.23 -8.73 -27.97
CA ASP A 50 9.10 -7.99 -28.56
C ASP A 50 9.38 -6.48 -28.58
N ILE A 51 8.87 -5.80 -29.61
CA ILE A 51 8.90 -4.34 -29.68
C ILE A 51 7.53 -3.82 -29.22
N ILE A 52 7.50 -3.02 -28.17
CA ILE A 52 6.28 -2.44 -27.62
C ILE A 52 6.19 -0.94 -27.90
N LYS A 53 4.97 -0.45 -28.12
CA LYS A 53 4.68 0.98 -28.19
C LYS A 53 4.25 1.49 -26.82
N ILE A 54 4.92 2.54 -26.34
CA ILE A 54 4.63 3.25 -25.10
C ILE A 54 3.79 4.48 -25.46
N GLN A 55 2.67 4.67 -24.78
CA GLN A 55 1.72 5.73 -25.05
C GLN A 55 1.21 6.37 -23.77
N THR A 56 0.96 7.67 -23.81
CA THR A 56 0.35 8.44 -22.72
C THR A 56 -0.91 7.78 -22.17
N GLY A 57 -1.03 7.75 -20.85
CA GLY A 57 -2.15 7.18 -20.11
C GLY A 57 -2.13 5.65 -19.99
N LYS A 58 -1.14 4.96 -20.58
CA LYS A 58 -0.98 3.51 -20.45
C LYS A 58 0.16 3.15 -19.50
N ARG A 59 -0.02 2.05 -18.78
CA ARG A 59 1.05 1.43 -17.99
C ARG A 59 1.91 0.53 -18.85
N ILE A 60 3.18 0.46 -18.51
CA ILE A 60 4.15 -0.37 -19.22
C ILE A 60 4.01 -1.82 -18.76
N PRO A 61 3.81 -2.78 -19.69
CA PRO A 61 3.47 -4.17 -19.37
C PRO A 61 4.68 -5.06 -19.08
N SER A 62 5.91 -4.58 -19.22
CA SER A 62 7.16 -5.36 -19.08
C SER A 62 8.33 -4.42 -18.81
N ASP A 63 9.49 -4.93 -18.42
CA ASP A 63 10.70 -4.09 -18.44
C ASP A 63 11.19 -3.99 -19.88
N ALA A 64 11.43 -2.78 -20.37
CA ALA A 64 11.78 -2.51 -21.75
C ALA A 64 12.88 -1.46 -21.90
N ARG A 65 13.82 -1.69 -22.82
CA ARG A 65 14.84 -0.71 -23.21
C ARG A 65 14.24 0.23 -24.26
N VAL A 66 14.21 1.53 -23.98
CA VAL A 66 13.65 2.57 -24.86
C VAL A 66 14.52 2.75 -26.11
N LEU A 67 14.02 2.41 -27.29
CA LEU A 67 14.74 2.55 -28.55
C LEU A 67 14.55 3.92 -29.18
N GLN A 68 13.35 4.49 -29.03
CA GLN A 68 12.99 5.81 -29.55
C GLN A 68 11.93 6.43 -28.63
N CYS A 69 11.99 7.74 -28.42
CA CYS A 69 10.99 8.45 -27.61
C CYS A 69 10.82 9.89 -28.06
N THR A 70 9.66 10.46 -27.78
CA THR A 70 9.36 11.89 -27.97
C THR A 70 8.72 12.41 -26.69
N GLN A 71 9.44 13.26 -25.95
CA GLN A 71 9.01 13.84 -24.67
C GLN A 71 8.46 12.81 -23.67
N LEU A 72 9.06 11.62 -23.65
CA LEU A 72 8.56 10.51 -22.84
C LEU A 72 8.80 10.78 -21.35
N LYS A 73 7.70 10.85 -20.59
CA LYS A 73 7.72 10.98 -19.13
C LYS A 73 7.02 9.81 -18.48
N LEU A 74 7.73 9.13 -17.59
CA LEU A 74 7.19 7.98 -16.86
C LEU A 74 7.14 8.26 -15.36
N GLU A 75 6.04 7.89 -14.74
CA GLU A 75 5.90 7.82 -13.29
C GLU A 75 6.25 6.41 -12.80
N THR A 76 7.20 6.33 -11.87
CA THR A 76 7.76 5.06 -11.36
C THR A 76 7.37 4.75 -9.91
N SER A 77 6.27 5.34 -9.42
CA SER A 77 5.80 5.22 -8.03
C SER A 77 5.66 3.77 -7.53
N SER A 78 5.37 2.84 -8.43
CA SER A 78 5.24 1.41 -8.10
C SER A 78 6.57 0.75 -7.68
N ILE A 79 7.71 1.36 -8.01
CA ILE A 79 9.05 0.84 -7.70
C ILE A 79 9.79 1.78 -6.74
N THR A 80 9.75 3.10 -7.00
CA THR A 80 10.48 4.08 -6.21
C THR A 80 9.68 4.66 -5.05
N GLY A 81 8.36 4.48 -5.03
CA GLY A 81 7.46 5.13 -4.06
C GLY A 81 7.23 6.63 -4.31
N GLU A 82 7.92 7.22 -5.26
CA GLU A 82 7.82 8.65 -5.59
C GLU A 82 6.92 8.83 -6.84
N ALA A 83 5.98 9.77 -6.77
CA ALA A 83 4.98 10.03 -7.82
C ALA A 83 5.40 11.09 -8.85
N GLU A 84 6.62 11.62 -8.75
CA GLU A 84 7.14 12.61 -9.69
C GLU A 84 7.44 11.97 -11.06
N PRO A 85 6.87 12.47 -12.17
CA PRO A 85 7.19 11.96 -13.51
C PRO A 85 8.62 12.33 -13.91
N ILE A 86 9.37 11.35 -14.40
CA ILE A 86 10.78 11.51 -14.80
C ILE A 86 10.89 11.43 -16.32
N ASP A 87 11.75 12.26 -16.92
CA ASP A 87 12.06 12.21 -18.35
C ASP A 87 12.90 10.98 -18.71
N TYR A 88 12.52 10.31 -19.81
CA TYR A 88 13.21 9.17 -20.38
C TYR A 88 13.83 9.49 -21.75
N THR A 89 14.96 8.85 -22.06
CA THR A 89 15.70 8.99 -23.33
C THR A 89 15.97 7.63 -23.97
N SER A 90 16.11 7.62 -25.30
CA SER A 90 16.61 6.47 -26.04
C SER A 90 18.13 6.32 -25.98
N ASP A 91 18.86 7.35 -25.56
CA ASP A 91 20.32 7.37 -25.61
C ASP A 91 20.97 6.27 -24.74
N PRO A 92 22.14 5.76 -25.14
CA PRO A 92 22.92 4.87 -24.30
C PRO A 92 23.35 5.61 -23.02
N VAL A 93 23.25 4.91 -21.90
CA VAL A 93 23.64 5.39 -20.57
C VAL A 93 24.93 4.66 -20.17
N PRO A 94 25.92 5.34 -19.55
CA PRO A 94 27.15 4.71 -19.07
C PRO A 94 26.90 3.52 -18.14
N GLU A 95 27.76 2.50 -18.20
CA GLU A 95 27.66 1.28 -17.37
C GLU A 95 27.81 1.54 -15.86
N THR A 96 28.33 2.71 -15.47
CA THR A 96 28.49 3.11 -14.07
C THR A 96 27.18 3.50 -13.40
N ILE A 97 26.12 3.77 -14.18
CA ILE A 97 24.83 4.22 -13.65
C ILE A 97 23.97 3.00 -13.28
N ASN A 98 23.33 3.08 -12.12
CA ASN A 98 22.43 2.03 -11.67
C ASN A 98 21.21 1.92 -12.60
N ILE A 99 20.71 0.71 -12.83
CA ILE A 99 19.54 0.47 -13.67
C ILE A 99 18.33 1.31 -13.22
N PHE A 100 18.14 1.51 -11.91
CA PHE A 100 17.04 2.31 -11.36
C PHE A 100 17.16 3.82 -11.65
N GLU A 101 18.37 4.30 -11.91
CA GLU A 101 18.66 5.69 -12.31
C GLU A 101 18.75 5.83 -13.84
N SER A 102 18.80 4.70 -14.56
CA SER A 102 18.91 4.70 -16.01
C SER A 102 17.61 5.20 -16.64
N LYS A 103 17.68 6.34 -17.32
CA LYS A 103 16.54 6.98 -18.00
C LYS A 103 16.17 6.31 -19.32
N ASN A 104 16.75 5.15 -19.62
CA ASN A 104 16.63 4.49 -20.90
C ASN A 104 16.04 3.08 -20.79
N VAL A 105 15.68 2.64 -19.58
CA VAL A 105 14.99 1.38 -19.28
C VAL A 105 13.68 1.68 -18.57
N ALA A 106 12.58 1.47 -19.26
CA ALA A 106 11.25 1.64 -18.72
C ALA A 106 10.81 0.36 -17.99
N PHE A 107 10.27 0.48 -16.77
CA PHE A 107 9.96 -0.67 -15.93
C PHE A 107 8.49 -1.11 -16.01
N ASN A 108 8.24 -2.39 -15.75
CA ASN A 108 6.89 -2.93 -15.61
C ASN A 108 6.13 -2.17 -14.51
N GLY A 109 4.90 -1.76 -14.83
CA GLY A 109 4.03 -1.03 -13.92
C GLY A 109 4.18 0.49 -13.95
N SER A 110 5.25 1.04 -14.53
CA SER A 110 5.39 2.49 -14.72
C SER A 110 4.26 3.06 -15.58
N LEU A 111 3.76 4.25 -15.24
CA LEU A 111 2.71 4.94 -15.99
C LEU A 111 3.33 5.95 -16.95
N CYS A 112 2.96 5.90 -18.23
CA CYS A 112 3.32 6.94 -19.19
C CYS A 112 2.45 8.17 -18.96
N VAL A 113 3.02 9.21 -18.36
CA VAL A 113 2.30 10.46 -18.03
C VAL A 113 2.24 11.38 -19.24
N ASP A 114 3.30 11.40 -20.05
CA ASP A 114 3.38 12.25 -21.23
C ASP A 114 4.30 11.63 -22.29
N GLY A 115 4.12 12.06 -23.53
CA GLY A 115 4.90 11.62 -24.68
C GLY A 115 4.60 10.19 -25.16
N GLU A 116 5.42 9.74 -26.11
CA GLU A 116 5.33 8.37 -26.63
C GLU A 116 6.73 7.80 -26.89
N GLY A 117 6.80 6.49 -27.05
CA GLY A 117 8.05 5.82 -27.36
C GLY A 117 7.88 4.40 -27.90
N ILE A 118 9.01 3.83 -28.31
CA ILE A 118 9.15 2.46 -28.76
C ILE A 118 10.23 1.83 -27.89
N GLY A 119 9.98 0.66 -27.35
CA GLY A 119 10.94 -0.08 -26.53
C GLY A 119 11.02 -1.54 -26.90
N VAL A 120 12.17 -2.17 -26.69
CA VAL A 120 12.35 -3.61 -26.80
C VAL A 120 12.22 -4.25 -25.42
N VAL A 121 11.41 -5.29 -25.31
CA VAL A 121 11.18 -6.02 -24.06
C VAL A 121 12.46 -6.76 -23.66
N ILE A 122 12.94 -6.49 -22.45
CA ILE A 122 14.13 -7.13 -21.89
C ILE A 122 13.80 -8.14 -20.79
N ARG A 123 12.68 -7.96 -20.06
CA ARG A 123 12.21 -8.91 -19.03
C ARG A 123 10.68 -8.92 -18.98
N THR A 124 10.12 -10.10 -18.70
CA THR A 124 8.66 -10.33 -18.61
C THR A 124 8.28 -11.11 -17.36
N GLY A 125 7.07 -10.91 -16.85
CA GLY A 125 6.53 -11.69 -15.73
C GLY A 125 7.39 -11.61 -14.46
N VAL A 126 7.71 -12.78 -13.89
CA VAL A 126 8.46 -12.92 -12.63
C VAL A 126 9.88 -12.36 -12.71
N GLU A 127 10.46 -12.30 -13.91
CA GLU A 127 11.82 -11.79 -14.11
C GLU A 127 11.88 -10.27 -14.11
N THR A 128 10.76 -9.57 -14.31
CA THR A 128 10.71 -8.10 -14.20
C THR A 128 11.14 -7.64 -12.81
N VAL A 129 11.60 -6.40 -12.68
CA VAL A 129 11.99 -5.83 -11.38
C VAL A 129 10.86 -5.96 -10.35
N ILE A 130 9.63 -5.56 -10.71
CA ILE A 130 8.47 -5.70 -9.80
C ILE A 130 8.11 -7.16 -9.53
N GLY A 131 8.29 -8.06 -10.51
CA GLY A 131 8.09 -9.50 -10.36
C GLY A 131 9.06 -10.13 -9.37
N GLN A 132 10.33 -9.73 -9.41
CA GLN A 132 11.34 -10.17 -8.46
C GLN A 132 11.03 -9.67 -7.04
N ILE A 133 10.63 -8.39 -6.90
CA ILE A 133 10.21 -7.81 -5.61
C ILE A 133 8.99 -8.57 -5.03
N ALA A 134 8.00 -8.88 -5.87
CA ALA A 134 6.82 -9.64 -5.46
C ALA A 134 7.18 -11.06 -5.01
N THR A 135 8.13 -11.71 -5.70
CA THR A 135 8.62 -13.06 -5.35
C THR A 135 9.33 -13.06 -3.99
N LEU A 136 10.17 -12.04 -3.73
CA LEU A 136 10.86 -11.90 -2.45
C LEU A 136 9.90 -11.66 -1.28
N THR A 137 8.77 -10.99 -1.53
CA THR A 137 7.77 -10.67 -0.49
C THR A 137 6.84 -11.86 -0.22
N THR A 138 6.46 -12.62 -1.24
CA THR A 138 5.54 -13.76 -1.12
C THR A 138 6.23 -15.05 -0.66
N GLY A 139 7.53 -15.21 -0.93
CA GLY A 139 8.30 -16.41 -0.58
C GLY A 139 8.72 -16.54 0.89
N GLN A 140 8.38 -15.59 1.76
CA GLN A 140 8.79 -15.67 3.17
C GLN A 140 7.90 -16.63 3.97
N PRO A 141 8.47 -17.66 4.62
CA PRO A 141 7.70 -18.55 5.47
C PRO A 141 7.12 -17.77 6.65
N ASN A 142 5.82 -17.98 6.93
CA ASN A 142 5.18 -17.41 8.11
C ASN A 142 5.91 -17.89 9.38
N LYS A 143 6.75 -17.02 9.94
CA LYS A 143 7.41 -17.26 11.22
C LYS A 143 6.35 -17.20 12.30
N LYS A 144 6.29 -18.24 13.14
CA LYS A 144 5.37 -18.29 14.29
C LYS A 144 5.62 -17.11 15.21
N SER A 145 4.54 -16.55 15.73
CA SER A 145 4.63 -15.44 16.68
C SER A 145 5.22 -15.88 18.02
N ARG A 146 5.82 -14.93 18.74
CA ARG A 146 6.38 -15.16 20.09
C ARG A 146 5.28 -15.58 21.06
N LEU A 147 4.11 -14.94 21.02
CA LEU A 147 2.95 -15.30 21.81
C LEU A 147 2.46 -16.70 21.49
N GLU A 148 2.39 -17.07 20.20
CA GLU A 148 2.00 -18.43 19.80
C GLU A 148 2.98 -19.47 20.39
N MET A 149 4.28 -19.17 20.36
CA MET A 149 5.29 -20.04 20.96
C MET A 149 5.16 -20.14 22.48
N GLN A 150 4.93 -19.02 23.17
CA GLN A 150 4.75 -18.97 24.63
C GLN A 150 3.47 -19.67 25.07
N ILE A 151 2.33 -19.42 24.42
CA ILE A 151 1.06 -20.12 24.66
C ILE A 151 1.27 -21.62 24.44
N LYS A 152 1.96 -22.03 23.37
CA LYS A 152 2.22 -23.45 23.12
C LYS A 152 3.08 -24.09 24.21
N MET A 153 4.10 -23.39 24.71
CA MET A 153 4.90 -23.88 25.84
C MET A 153 4.06 -23.98 27.12
N PHE A 154 3.23 -22.98 27.39
CA PHE A 154 2.34 -22.95 28.54
C PHE A 154 1.27 -24.05 28.48
N VAL A 155 0.64 -24.25 27.33
CA VAL A 155 -0.33 -25.34 27.09
C VAL A 155 0.34 -26.70 27.25
N LYS A 156 1.56 -26.89 26.73
CA LYS A 156 2.32 -28.14 26.95
C LYS A 156 2.62 -28.37 28.42
N PHE A 157 2.97 -27.32 29.16
CA PHE A 157 3.20 -27.41 30.60
C PHE A 157 1.91 -27.80 31.35
N LEU A 158 0.77 -27.18 31.03
CA LEU A 158 -0.52 -27.54 31.62
C LEU A 158 -0.94 -28.97 31.29
N ILE A 159 -0.80 -29.41 30.04
CA ILE A 159 -1.10 -30.80 29.64
C ILE A 159 -0.22 -31.77 30.41
N PHE A 160 1.08 -31.48 30.53
CA PHE A 160 2.00 -32.32 31.30
C PHE A 160 1.56 -32.42 32.77
N MET A 161 1.20 -31.29 33.39
CA MET A 161 0.72 -31.27 34.78
C MET A 161 -0.64 -31.95 34.98
N ALA A 162 -1.56 -31.80 34.02
CA ALA A 162 -2.86 -32.48 34.07
C ALA A 162 -2.71 -34.00 33.95
N LEU A 163 -1.82 -34.47 33.06
CA LEU A 163 -1.51 -35.88 32.91
C LEU A 163 -0.82 -36.46 34.16
N THR A 164 0.10 -35.73 34.80
CA THR A 164 0.75 -36.20 36.04
C THR A 164 -0.25 -36.29 37.19
N ILE A 165 -1.13 -35.29 37.39
CA ILE A 165 -2.16 -35.36 38.43
C ILE A 165 -3.18 -36.46 38.12
N GLY A 166 -3.64 -36.56 36.87
CA GLY A 166 -4.59 -37.58 36.44
C GLY A 166 -4.07 -39.00 36.63
N THR A 167 -2.78 -39.23 36.35
CA THR A 167 -2.11 -40.53 36.60
C THR A 167 -1.95 -40.81 38.10
N ILE A 168 -1.60 -39.82 38.92
CA ILE A 168 -1.51 -39.98 40.39
C ILE A 168 -2.87 -40.37 40.97
N VAL A 169 -3.95 -39.65 40.61
CA VAL A 169 -5.31 -39.94 41.08
C VAL A 169 -5.76 -41.33 40.61
N PHE A 170 -5.44 -41.71 39.38
CA PHE A 170 -5.75 -43.04 38.84
C PHE A 170 -5.04 -44.15 39.63
N VAL A 171 -3.75 -43.98 39.95
CA VAL A 171 -2.98 -44.98 40.72
C VAL A 171 -3.53 -45.11 42.15
N ILE A 172 -3.74 -43.98 42.84
CA ILE A 172 -4.28 -43.99 44.21
C ILE A 172 -5.69 -44.59 44.23
N GLY A 173 -6.56 -44.17 43.31
CA GLY A 173 -7.91 -44.69 43.19
C GLY A 173 -7.96 -46.19 42.88
N GLY A 174 -7.02 -46.70 42.07
CA GLY A 174 -6.88 -48.12 41.79
C GLY A 174 -6.55 -48.95 43.04
N PHE A 175 -5.64 -48.44 43.88
CA PHE A 175 -5.30 -49.07 45.16
C PHE A 175 -6.46 -49.06 46.17
N VAL A 176 -7.18 -47.95 46.29
CA VAL A 176 -8.29 -47.82 47.26
C VAL A 176 -9.50 -48.65 46.87
N HIS A 177 -9.88 -48.67 45.60
CA HIS A 177 -11.07 -49.37 45.10
C HIS A 177 -10.82 -50.81 44.64
N LYS A 178 -9.64 -51.39 44.92
CA LYS A 178 -9.29 -52.77 44.53
C LYS A 178 -9.60 -53.10 43.06
N TRP A 179 -9.45 -52.11 42.17
CA TRP A 179 -9.72 -52.25 40.73
C TRP A 179 -11.15 -52.65 40.34
N GLU A 180 -12.13 -52.56 41.23
CA GLU A 180 -13.50 -53.06 40.99
C GLU A 180 -14.33 -52.17 40.02
N ASN A 181 -13.91 -50.92 39.77
CA ASN A 181 -14.63 -49.97 38.90
C ASN A 181 -13.69 -49.07 38.05
N VAL A 182 -12.84 -49.69 37.23
CA VAL A 182 -11.89 -49.00 36.33
C VAL A 182 -12.53 -47.94 35.41
N PRO A 183 -13.72 -48.15 34.80
CA PRO A 183 -14.30 -47.16 33.88
C PRO A 183 -14.69 -45.85 34.55
N MET A 184 -15.21 -45.91 35.78
CA MET A 184 -15.60 -44.72 36.55
C MET A 184 -14.38 -43.92 37.01
N LEU A 185 -13.30 -44.63 37.39
CA LEU A 185 -12.03 -44.02 37.77
C LEU A 185 -11.33 -43.31 36.60
N LEU A 186 -11.44 -43.88 35.39
CA LEU A 186 -10.94 -43.25 34.18
C LEU A 186 -11.74 -41.98 33.85
N ALA A 187 -13.07 -42.04 33.95
CA ALA A 187 -13.96 -40.91 33.65
C ALA A 187 -13.72 -39.70 34.57
N THR A 188 -13.51 -39.92 35.88
CA THR A 188 -13.23 -38.84 36.83
C THR A 188 -11.85 -38.21 36.62
N SER A 189 -10.82 -38.99 36.30
CA SER A 189 -9.48 -38.46 35.98
C SER A 189 -9.46 -37.60 34.71
N TYR A 190 -10.22 -37.97 33.67
CA TYR A 190 -10.32 -37.15 32.44
C TYR A 190 -11.14 -35.87 32.63
N ALA A 191 -12.17 -35.88 33.49
CA ALA A 191 -13.00 -34.70 33.74
C ALA A 191 -12.20 -33.52 34.33
N VAL A 192 -11.15 -33.80 35.11
CA VAL A 192 -10.26 -32.78 35.70
C VAL A 192 -9.39 -32.06 34.64
N CYS A 193 -9.23 -32.63 33.46
CA CYS A 193 -8.32 -32.11 32.43
C CYS A 193 -8.90 -30.99 31.53
N ALA A 194 -10.14 -30.55 31.77
CA ALA A 194 -10.78 -29.53 30.94
C ALA A 194 -10.21 -28.12 31.23
N VAL A 195 -9.22 -27.69 30.44
CA VAL A 195 -8.68 -26.32 30.49
C VAL A 195 -9.25 -25.50 29.33
N GLY A 196 -10.10 -24.52 29.64
CA GLY A 196 -10.54 -23.50 28.68
C GLY A 196 -9.68 -22.24 28.76
N MET A 197 -9.22 -21.73 27.62
CA MET A 197 -8.65 -20.38 27.51
C MET A 197 -9.35 -19.60 26.38
N VAL A 198 -9.77 -18.37 26.67
CA VAL A 198 -10.33 -17.45 25.65
C VAL A 198 -9.72 -16.06 25.82
N PRO A 199 -8.78 -15.65 24.95
CA PRO A 199 -8.32 -14.26 24.90
C PRO A 199 -8.87 -13.51 23.67
N GLU A 200 -10.04 -12.87 23.76
CA GLU A 200 -10.66 -12.08 22.66
C GLU A 200 -10.73 -10.55 22.89
N VAL A 201 -10.34 -10.04 24.07
CA VAL A 201 -10.68 -8.66 24.48
C VAL A 201 -9.82 -7.57 23.79
N ILE A 202 -8.58 -7.88 23.40
CA ILE A 202 -7.59 -6.88 22.94
C ILE A 202 -7.94 -6.34 21.54
N ALA A 203 -8.47 -7.18 20.65
CA ALA A 203 -8.78 -6.85 19.26
C ALA A 203 -9.81 -5.70 19.16
N ARG A 204 -10.87 -5.78 19.98
CA ARG A 204 -12.00 -4.84 19.94
C ARG A 204 -11.58 -3.42 20.34
N ARG A 205 -10.63 -3.27 21.27
CA ARG A 205 -10.12 -1.97 21.75
C ARG A 205 -9.26 -1.23 20.72
N LEU A 206 -8.57 -1.96 19.83
CA LEU A 206 -7.75 -1.34 18.77
C LEU A 206 -8.61 -0.91 17.59
N ALA A 207 -9.63 -1.71 17.24
CA ALA A 207 -10.60 -1.34 16.20
C ALA A 207 -11.35 -0.04 16.53
N SER A 208 -11.69 0.21 17.80
CA SER A 208 -12.33 1.47 18.23
C SER A 208 -11.43 2.70 18.09
N LYS A 209 -10.13 2.53 17.80
CA LYS A 209 -9.16 3.60 17.53
C LYS A 209 -8.76 3.66 16.04
N HIS A 210 -9.56 3.09 15.15
CA HIS A 210 -9.29 3.00 13.71
C HIS A 210 -8.00 2.23 13.36
N VAL A 211 -7.55 1.32 14.24
CA VAL A 211 -6.45 0.40 13.95
C VAL A 211 -7.02 -0.95 13.54
N TYR A 212 -6.92 -1.26 12.25
CA TYR A 212 -7.42 -2.51 11.68
C TYR A 212 -6.33 -3.57 11.64
N LEU A 213 -6.55 -4.67 12.36
CA LEU A 213 -5.60 -5.77 12.46
C LEU A 213 -6.02 -6.93 11.57
N LYS A 214 -5.14 -7.37 10.67
CA LYS A 214 -5.36 -8.59 9.88
C LYS A 214 -5.14 -9.87 10.70
N ARG A 215 -4.29 -9.81 11.73
CA ARG A 215 -3.99 -10.93 12.63
C ARG A 215 -3.71 -10.40 14.05
N LEU A 216 -4.12 -11.15 15.07
CA LEU A 216 -3.99 -10.75 16.47
C LEU A 216 -2.56 -10.82 17.00
N ASP A 217 -1.74 -11.69 16.42
CA ASP A 217 -0.32 -11.85 16.76
C ASP A 217 0.52 -10.59 16.48
N ILE A 218 0.05 -9.71 15.59
CA ILE A 218 0.70 -8.44 15.25
C ILE A 218 0.71 -7.48 16.44
N VAL A 219 -0.29 -7.53 17.33
CA VAL A 219 -0.38 -6.61 18.49
C VAL A 219 0.80 -6.81 19.44
N GLU A 220 1.16 -8.07 19.70
CA GLU A 220 2.34 -8.39 20.52
C GLU A 220 3.63 -7.99 19.82
N ALA A 221 3.75 -8.26 18.52
CA ALA A 221 4.92 -7.87 17.73
C ALA A 221 5.14 -6.35 17.77
N LEU A 222 4.07 -5.55 17.70
CA LEU A 222 4.13 -4.10 17.85
C LEU A 222 4.51 -3.69 19.28
N GLY A 223 3.92 -4.32 20.30
CA GLY A 223 4.24 -4.05 21.71
C GLY A 223 5.65 -4.44 22.14
N SER A 224 6.29 -5.35 21.39
CA SER A 224 7.66 -5.81 21.62
C SER A 224 8.65 -5.34 20.54
N ALA A 225 8.26 -4.36 19.72
CA ALA A 225 9.12 -3.81 18.69
C ALA A 225 10.23 -2.94 19.30
N ASN A 226 11.48 -3.26 18.98
CA ASN A 226 12.66 -2.47 19.40
C ASN A 226 13.15 -1.52 18.29
N ILE A 227 12.81 -1.83 17.04
CA ILE A 227 13.22 -1.08 15.86
C ILE A 227 11.97 -0.90 14.99
N ILE A 228 11.69 0.35 14.62
CA ILE A 228 10.61 0.69 13.69
C ILE A 228 11.28 1.19 12.42
N ALA A 229 11.14 0.43 11.33
CA ALA A 229 11.50 0.88 10.00
C ALA A 229 10.25 1.49 9.35
N THR A 230 10.26 2.81 9.13
CA THR A 230 9.16 3.55 8.51
C THR A 230 9.55 4.01 7.13
N ASP A 231 8.63 3.88 6.17
CA ASP A 231 8.74 4.58 4.91
C ASP A 231 8.54 6.10 5.12
N LYS A 232 9.14 6.93 4.27
CA LYS A 232 9.00 8.40 4.34
C LYS A 232 7.72 8.83 3.65
N THR A 233 7.62 8.55 2.35
CA THR A 233 6.56 9.09 1.49
C THR A 233 5.25 8.35 1.74
N GLY A 234 4.19 9.09 2.07
CA GLY A 234 2.85 8.51 2.36
C GLY A 234 2.71 7.82 3.72
N THR A 235 3.78 7.71 4.51
CA THR A 235 3.75 7.20 5.88
C THR A 235 4.13 8.27 6.91
N LEU A 236 5.35 8.84 6.82
CA LEU A 236 5.74 9.99 7.64
C LEU A 236 5.24 11.31 7.07
N THR A 237 5.18 11.41 5.73
CA THR A 237 4.67 12.57 5.01
C THR A 237 3.28 12.28 4.46
N LYS A 238 2.47 13.33 4.25
CA LYS A 238 1.13 13.22 3.65
C LYS A 238 1.15 12.89 2.15
N ASN A 239 2.33 12.74 1.54
CA ASN A 239 2.52 12.63 0.08
C ASN A 239 1.80 13.75 -0.71
N VAL A 240 1.76 14.96 -0.14
CA VAL A 240 1.18 16.16 -0.76
C VAL A 240 2.21 17.27 -0.66
N MET A 241 2.67 17.76 -1.81
CA MET A 241 3.57 18.90 -1.88
C MET A 241 2.89 20.13 -1.30
N THR A 242 3.47 20.69 -0.25
CA THR A 242 2.92 21.83 0.50
C THR A 242 4.02 22.87 0.65
N VAL A 243 3.70 24.14 0.39
CA VAL A 243 4.64 25.26 0.62
C VAL A 243 4.84 25.39 2.13
N THR A 244 6.09 25.28 2.60
CA THR A 244 6.44 25.32 4.02
C THR A 244 7.02 26.67 4.46
N ASP A 245 7.80 27.30 3.58
CA ASP A 245 8.58 28.48 3.91
C ASP A 245 8.50 29.50 2.77
N LEU A 246 8.58 30.78 3.11
CA LEU A 246 8.56 31.90 2.17
C LEU A 246 9.74 32.81 2.47
N TRP A 247 10.44 33.26 1.44
CA TRP A 247 11.51 34.24 1.58
C TRP A 247 11.12 35.55 0.91
N TYR A 248 11.04 36.63 1.68
CA TYR A 248 10.81 37.98 1.18
C TYR A 248 11.41 39.01 2.14
N HIS A 249 11.78 40.18 1.63
CA HIS A 249 12.39 41.26 2.43
C HIS A 249 13.62 40.79 3.24
N ASP A 250 14.46 39.94 2.65
CA ASP A 250 15.62 39.31 3.31
C ASP A 250 15.29 38.48 4.57
N GLU A 251 14.02 38.18 4.83
CA GLU A 251 13.55 37.35 5.93
C GLU A 251 12.98 36.03 5.43
N VAL A 252 13.25 34.95 6.17
CA VAL A 252 12.65 33.62 5.93
C VAL A 252 11.50 33.46 6.92
N ILE A 253 10.27 33.43 6.41
CA ILE A 253 9.11 32.99 7.17
C ILE A 253 9.03 31.47 7.08
N THR A 254 9.11 30.80 8.23
CA THR A 254 9.04 29.35 8.30
C THR A 254 7.70 28.85 8.82
N ASN A 255 7.36 27.59 8.54
CA ASN A 255 6.15 26.90 9.01
C ASN A 255 4.85 27.59 8.61
N LEU A 256 4.71 27.95 7.33
CA LEU A 256 3.42 28.34 6.76
C LEU A 256 2.46 27.14 6.80
N SER A 257 1.72 26.99 7.90
CA SER A 257 0.72 25.94 8.10
C SER A 257 -0.56 26.25 7.31
N LEU A 258 -0.47 26.29 5.98
CA LEU A 258 -1.64 26.39 5.09
C LEU A 258 -2.48 25.10 5.04
N GLY A 259 -2.04 24.03 5.70
CA GLY A 259 -2.65 22.70 5.64
C GLY A 259 -3.68 22.37 6.72
N GLU A 260 -3.89 23.25 7.71
CA GLU A 260 -5.04 23.16 8.62
C GLU A 260 -6.07 24.17 8.16
N LYS A 261 -7.36 23.78 8.14
CA LYS A 261 -8.53 24.62 7.85
C LYS A 261 -8.63 25.79 8.82
N THR A 262 -7.68 26.71 8.78
CA THR A 262 -7.86 28.04 9.28
C THR A 262 -8.60 28.75 8.16
N ASN A 263 -9.78 29.28 8.48
CA ASN A 263 -10.53 30.18 7.62
C ASN A 263 -9.70 31.47 7.42
N VAL A 264 -8.59 31.35 6.70
CA VAL A 264 -7.76 32.47 6.27
C VAL A 264 -8.17 32.77 4.83
N THR A 265 -9.45 33.06 4.65
CA THR A 265 -9.87 34.03 3.65
C THR A 265 -9.46 35.41 4.18
N ARG A 266 -8.17 35.63 4.45
CA ARG A 266 -7.67 36.98 4.67
C ARG A 266 -7.51 37.57 3.28
N SER A 267 -8.33 38.57 2.97
CA SER A 267 -8.20 39.36 1.76
C SER A 267 -6.74 39.79 1.57
N ILE A 268 -6.24 39.65 0.34
CA ILE A 268 -4.87 39.99 -0.08
C ILE A 268 -4.50 41.44 0.31
N GLU A 269 -5.51 42.30 0.46
CA GLU A 269 -5.43 43.70 0.90
C GLU A 269 -4.78 43.91 2.28
N ASN A 270 -4.71 42.90 3.14
CA ASN A 270 -4.12 43.00 4.47
C ASN A 270 -2.60 42.70 4.52
N TYR A 271 -1.97 42.41 3.38
CA TYR A 271 -0.54 42.13 3.31
C TYR A 271 0.21 43.33 2.70
N GLU A 272 1.20 43.84 3.43
CA GLU A 272 2.08 44.91 2.91
C GLU A 272 2.95 44.39 1.75
N SER A 273 3.25 45.27 0.79
CA SER A 273 4.24 44.99 -0.26
C SER A 273 5.62 44.80 0.41
N PRO A 274 6.41 43.76 0.05
CA PRO A 274 6.37 42.98 -1.20
C PRO A 274 5.63 41.64 -1.13
N LEU A 275 4.96 41.31 -0.03
CA LEU A 275 4.32 39.99 0.14
C LEU A 275 3.08 39.83 -0.77
N SER A 276 2.28 40.89 -0.91
CA SER A 276 1.12 40.91 -1.82
C SER A 276 1.51 40.68 -3.28
N ASP A 277 2.60 41.31 -3.74
CA ASP A 277 3.13 41.16 -5.10
C ASP A 277 3.63 39.73 -5.36
N LEU A 278 4.30 39.13 -4.37
CA LEU A 278 4.76 37.73 -4.44
C LEU A 278 3.59 36.76 -4.51
N LEU A 279 2.56 36.92 -3.67
CA LEU A 279 1.35 36.09 -3.71
C LEU A 279 0.58 36.26 -5.03
N LEU A 280 0.54 37.48 -5.57
CA LEU A 280 -0.06 37.76 -6.88
C LEU A 280 0.71 37.05 -8.01
N ALA A 281 2.04 37.13 -7.99
CA ALA A 281 2.87 36.41 -8.95
C ALA A 281 2.68 34.89 -8.84
N MET A 282 2.61 34.34 -7.62
CA MET A 282 2.36 32.91 -7.38
C MET A 282 0.99 32.45 -7.88
N THR A 283 -0.03 33.30 -7.84
CA THR A 283 -1.39 32.95 -8.31
C THR A 283 -1.53 33.08 -9.82
N ILE A 284 -0.96 34.13 -10.43
CA ILE A 284 -1.05 34.36 -11.88
C ILE A 284 -0.12 33.42 -12.67
N CYS A 285 1.09 33.17 -12.18
CA CYS A 285 2.06 32.28 -12.84
C CYS A 285 1.84 30.80 -12.49
N ASN A 286 0.59 30.39 -12.26
CA ASN A 286 0.23 29.02 -11.92
C ASN A 286 -0.75 28.45 -12.95
N LYS A 287 -0.48 27.22 -13.43
CA LYS A 287 -1.34 26.48 -14.36
C LYS A 287 -2.24 25.45 -13.65
N ALA A 288 -2.16 25.35 -12.32
CA ALA A 288 -2.98 24.43 -11.55
C ALA A 288 -4.46 24.83 -11.63
N GLN A 289 -5.33 23.84 -11.79
CA GLN A 289 -6.78 24.02 -11.72
C GLN A 289 -7.34 23.16 -10.59
N VAL A 290 -8.27 23.74 -9.83
CA VAL A 290 -8.97 23.02 -8.76
C VAL A 290 -10.10 22.22 -9.40
N ILE A 291 -10.00 20.90 -9.38
CA ILE A 291 -11.08 20.01 -9.82
C ILE A 291 -11.89 19.63 -8.58
N ASN A 292 -13.09 20.19 -8.47
CA ASN A 292 -14.06 19.79 -7.46
C ASN A 292 -14.82 18.55 -7.94
N ASN A 293 -14.32 17.36 -7.61
CA ASN A 293 -15.14 16.16 -7.66
C ASN A 293 -15.93 16.10 -6.34
N ASN A 294 -17.22 15.76 -6.41
CA ASN A 294 -18.21 15.89 -5.32
C ASN A 294 -17.87 15.23 -3.97
N GLU A 295 -16.73 14.55 -3.81
CA GLU A 295 -16.26 13.99 -2.55
C GLU A 295 -14.77 14.25 -2.24
N GLU A 296 -13.95 14.73 -3.19
CA GLU A 296 -12.53 15.05 -2.98
C GLU A 296 -12.07 16.20 -3.91
N THR A 297 -11.43 17.23 -3.32
CA THR A 297 -10.74 18.28 -4.08
C THR A 297 -9.40 17.75 -4.56
N VAL A 298 -9.30 17.42 -5.86
CA VAL A 298 -8.05 16.96 -6.46
C VAL A 298 -7.42 18.12 -7.22
N ILE A 299 -6.20 18.50 -6.83
CA ILE A 299 -5.40 19.49 -7.57
C ILE A 299 -4.71 18.73 -8.70
N SER A 300 -5.09 19.01 -9.95
CA SER A 300 -4.44 18.40 -11.12
C SER A 300 -3.76 19.48 -11.96
N MET A 301 -2.56 19.18 -12.46
CA MET A 301 -1.94 19.97 -13.53
C MET A 301 -2.39 19.38 -14.86
N GLN A 302 -3.45 19.93 -15.45
CA GLN A 302 -3.79 19.64 -16.84
C GLN A 302 -3.12 20.67 -17.76
N THR A 303 -2.44 20.19 -18.80
CA THR A 303 -2.11 21.00 -19.97
C THR A 303 -3.42 21.48 -20.60
N LEU A 304 -3.60 22.80 -20.68
CA LEU A 304 -4.76 23.44 -21.32
C LEU A 304 -5.11 22.72 -22.63
N PRO A 305 -6.36 22.25 -22.83
CA PRO A 305 -6.82 21.95 -24.17
C PRO A 305 -6.68 23.24 -24.99
N LYS A 306 -6.18 23.13 -26.22
CA LYS A 306 -6.16 24.26 -27.16
C LYS A 306 -7.55 24.88 -27.17
N LEU A 307 -7.66 26.13 -26.73
CA LEU A 307 -8.86 26.93 -26.95
C LEU A 307 -9.06 27.02 -28.46
N ASP A 308 -10.03 26.28 -28.98
CA ASP A 308 -10.56 26.52 -30.31
C ASP A 308 -11.06 27.96 -30.34
N SER A 309 -10.58 28.71 -31.33
CA SER A 309 -10.69 30.16 -31.46
C SER A 309 -12.09 30.63 -31.87
N LYS A 310 -13.14 30.08 -31.26
CA LYS A 310 -14.54 30.47 -31.51
C LYS A 310 -15.37 30.29 -30.26
N GLU A 311 -15.30 31.25 -29.34
CA GLU A 311 -16.49 31.75 -28.63
C GLU A 311 -16.13 33.02 -27.87
N HIS A 312 -16.39 34.15 -28.51
CA HIS A 312 -16.62 35.41 -27.81
C HIS A 312 -17.91 35.27 -27.02
N GLN A 313 -17.85 35.25 -25.70
CA GLN A 313 -18.92 35.79 -24.87
C GLN A 313 -18.36 36.67 -23.76
N THR A 314 -18.65 37.95 -23.96
CA THR A 314 -18.58 39.10 -23.08
C THR A 314 -19.02 38.76 -21.65
N ILE A 315 -18.20 39.11 -20.65
CA ILE A 315 -18.71 39.43 -19.31
C ILE A 315 -18.17 40.82 -18.95
N THR A 316 -19.12 41.74 -18.90
CA THR A 316 -19.00 43.15 -18.58
C THR A 316 -18.90 43.32 -17.06
N THR A 317 -17.97 44.20 -16.64
CA THR A 317 -17.83 44.91 -15.34
C THR A 317 -18.05 44.14 -14.04
#